data_AF-A0A964NYT3-F1
#
_entry.id   AF-A0A964NYT3-F1
#
_cell.length_a   1.000
_cell.length_b   1.000
_cell.length_c   1.000
_cell.angle_alpha   90.00
_cell.angle_beta   90.00
_cell.angle_gamma   90.00
#
_symmetry.space_group_name_H-M   'P 1'
#
loop_
_entity.id
_entity.type
_entity.pdbx_description
1 polymer ?
#
loop_
_entity_poly.entity_id
_entity_poly.type
_entity_poly.pdbx_seq_one_letter_code
_entity_poly.pdbx_strand_id
1 'polypeptide(L)'
;MLHDARAASKVPGRDLTSGPRSASFSLRLPVPFGLGVVSAAVALISGGVDSAVLVAQLIKEGSMVHPLYVATGMSWEPVERQYLARYLTAIACDALLPLHVLNLPVSDIYGSHWSLSGEGAPGYEAPDQDVYLPGRNLLLVGKAAIYCSLNKIERIAMGLLGGNPFPDATDEFFYVLRRSLSLGLNARIFIERPFKTMHKEAVIALGRALPLELTFSCIRPSDGLHCGDCNKCAERQRGFRDAGMIDRTTYAQARELV
;
A
#
# COMPACT_ATOMS: atom_id res chain seq x y z
N MET A 1 12.89 66.47 2.55
CA MET A 1 12.55 67.72 3.24
C MET A 1 11.09 67.64 3.66
N LEU A 2 10.84 67.77 4.96
CA LEU A 2 9.52 67.82 5.57
C LEU A 2 8.77 69.09 5.14
N HIS A 3 7.48 68.99 4.81
CA HIS A 3 6.43 69.78 5.47
C HIS A 3 5.01 69.31 5.09
N ASP A 4 4.18 69.26 6.13
CA ASP A 4 2.73 69.08 6.22
C ASP A 4 1.87 69.97 5.31
N ALA A 5 0.64 69.53 5.01
CA ALA A 5 -0.59 70.19 5.53
C ALA A 5 -1.92 69.61 4.98
N ARG A 6 -2.67 68.98 5.89
CA ARG A 6 -4.09 69.17 6.25
C ARG A 6 -5.18 69.49 5.19
N ALA A 7 -6.14 68.54 5.13
CA ALA A 7 -7.55 68.63 5.53
C ALA A 7 -8.69 69.12 4.57
N ALA A 8 -9.74 68.30 4.59
CA ALA A 8 -11.20 68.59 4.62
C ALA A 8 -12.06 68.54 3.32
N SER A 9 -12.75 67.40 3.16
CA SER A 9 -14.22 67.20 3.06
C SER A 9 -15.07 68.01 2.05
N LYS A 10 -15.69 67.31 1.06
CA LYS A 10 -17.15 67.02 1.01
C LYS A 10 -17.55 66.20 -0.23
N VAL A 11 -18.43 65.22 0.02
CA VAL A 11 -19.19 64.28 -0.85
C VAL A 11 -20.39 65.07 -1.46
N PRO A 12 -21.10 64.72 -2.59
CA PRO A 12 -21.56 63.37 -2.95
C PRO A 12 -21.74 62.99 -4.45
N GLY A 13 -21.88 61.68 -4.70
CA GLY A 13 -22.41 61.12 -5.94
C GLY A 13 -22.67 59.62 -5.79
N ARG A 14 -23.95 59.22 -5.80
CA ARG A 14 -24.41 57.82 -5.79
C ARG A 14 -24.15 57.19 -7.16
N ASP A 15 -23.78 55.91 -7.18
CA ASP A 15 -24.42 55.01 -8.15
C ASP A 15 -24.54 53.58 -7.63
N LEU A 16 -25.69 52.99 -7.95
CA LEU A 16 -26.20 51.69 -7.53
C LEU A 16 -25.88 50.67 -8.61
N THR A 17 -25.03 49.68 -8.34
CA THR A 17 -25.13 48.40 -9.07
C THR A 17 -24.84 47.22 -8.14
N SER A 18 -25.92 46.48 -7.88
CA SER A 18 -25.97 45.16 -7.26
C SER A 18 -25.44 44.09 -8.23
N GLY A 19 -24.48 43.28 -7.77
CA GLY A 19 -24.03 42.05 -8.44
C GLY A 19 -23.92 40.90 -7.43
N PRO A 20 -24.33 39.66 -7.77
CA PRO A 20 -24.80 38.69 -6.79
C PRO A 20 -23.68 37.92 -6.08
N ARG A 21 -23.90 37.63 -4.79
CA ARG A 21 -23.17 36.64 -4.00
C ARG A 21 -23.47 35.25 -4.55
N SER A 22 -22.49 34.58 -5.14
CA SER A 22 -22.58 33.16 -5.49
C SER A 22 -22.45 32.31 -4.22
N ALA A 23 -23.56 32.10 -3.53
CA ALA A 23 -23.71 30.98 -2.62
C ALA A 23 -23.81 29.70 -3.47
N SER A 24 -22.72 28.94 -3.57
CA SER A 24 -22.76 27.59 -4.12
C SER A 24 -23.45 26.67 -3.09
N PHE A 25 -24.78 26.62 -3.18
CA PHE A 25 -25.56 25.52 -2.63
C PHE A 25 -25.20 24.24 -3.38
N SER A 26 -24.22 23.49 -2.86
CA SER A 26 -24.08 22.09 -3.22
C SER A 26 -25.22 21.32 -2.55
N LEU A 27 -26.29 21.04 -3.31
CA LEU A 27 -27.30 20.07 -2.91
C LEU A 27 -26.61 18.72 -2.69
N ARG A 28 -26.37 18.35 -1.43
CA ARG A 28 -26.13 16.96 -1.07
C ARG A 28 -27.47 16.25 -1.21
N LEU A 29 -27.61 15.40 -2.23
CA LEU A 29 -28.67 14.39 -2.23
C LEU A 29 -28.48 13.53 -0.96
N PRO A 30 -29.54 13.28 -0.18
CA PRO A 30 -29.49 12.27 0.86
C PRO A 30 -29.39 10.90 0.18
N VAL A 31 -28.27 10.21 0.35
CA VAL A 31 -28.14 8.81 -0.05
C VAL A 31 -29.13 8.00 0.80
N PRO A 32 -30.06 7.23 0.20
CA PRO A 32 -31.07 6.52 0.94
C PRO A 32 -30.40 5.44 1.81
N PHE A 33 -30.66 5.54 3.11
CA PHE A 33 -30.30 4.53 4.10
C PHE A 33 -31.11 3.26 3.84
N GLY A 34 -30.44 2.16 3.50
CA GLY A 34 -31.03 0.82 3.50
C GLY A 34 -30.61 -0.07 2.34
N LEU A 35 -29.42 -0.66 2.43
CA LEU A 35 -28.95 -1.93 1.83
C LEU A 35 -27.54 -2.17 2.41
N GLY A 36 -27.21 -3.41 2.82
CA GLY A 36 -26.05 -3.74 3.65
C GLY A 36 -24.78 -2.96 3.30
N VAL A 37 -24.22 -2.24 4.27
CA VAL A 37 -23.06 -1.35 4.08
C VAL A 37 -21.90 -2.18 3.51
N VAL A 38 -21.63 -2.04 2.22
CA VAL A 38 -20.45 -2.65 1.60
C VAL A 38 -19.23 -2.05 2.31
N SER A 39 -18.49 -2.88 3.04
CA SER A 39 -17.37 -2.41 3.86
C SER A 39 -16.20 -2.04 2.94
N ALA A 40 -15.76 -0.79 2.97
CA ALA A 40 -14.56 -0.37 2.25
C ALA A 40 -13.30 -0.73 3.05
N ALA A 41 -12.27 -1.22 2.37
CA ALA A 41 -10.97 -1.51 2.96
C ALA A 41 -9.84 -0.99 2.07
N VAL A 42 -8.88 -0.31 2.68
CA VAL A 42 -7.59 -0.03 2.05
C VAL A 42 -6.73 -1.28 2.18
N ALA A 43 -6.36 -1.87 1.05
CA ALA A 43 -5.41 -2.97 1.01
C ALA A 43 -4.03 -2.42 0.68
N LEU A 44 -3.09 -2.53 1.62
CA LEU A 44 -1.70 -2.23 1.34
C LEU A 44 -1.16 -3.30 0.38
N ILE A 45 -0.87 -2.88 -0.85
CA ILE A 45 -0.44 -3.77 -1.92
C ILE A 45 0.94 -3.38 -2.42
N SER A 46 1.85 -4.36 -2.47
CA SER A 46 3.14 -4.19 -3.15
C SER A 46 3.19 -4.92 -4.49
N GLY A 47 2.30 -5.89 -4.73
CA GLY A 47 2.36 -6.75 -5.93
C GLY A 47 3.05 -8.08 -5.69
N GLY A 48 3.57 -8.33 -4.49
CA GLY A 48 3.97 -9.66 -4.05
C GLY A 48 2.77 -10.57 -3.77
N VAL A 49 3.02 -11.89 -3.77
CA VAL A 49 2.02 -12.96 -3.60
C VAL A 49 1.05 -12.67 -2.46
N ASP A 50 1.56 -12.41 -1.25
CA ASP A 50 0.71 -12.26 -0.06
C ASP A 50 -0.25 -11.08 -0.20
N SER A 51 0.24 -9.94 -0.69
CA SER A 51 -0.59 -8.74 -0.89
C SER A 51 -1.60 -8.88 -2.03
N ALA A 52 -1.25 -9.65 -3.06
CA ALA A 52 -2.13 -9.98 -4.18
C ALA A 52 -3.28 -10.89 -3.71
N VAL A 53 -2.96 -11.97 -2.98
CA VAL A 53 -3.95 -12.87 -2.39
C VAL A 53 -4.85 -12.14 -1.39
N LEU A 54 -4.30 -11.20 -0.60
CA LEU A 54 -5.09 -10.36 0.30
C LEU A 54 -6.17 -9.57 -0.44
N VAL A 55 -5.82 -8.89 -1.54
CA VAL A 55 -6.79 -8.11 -2.32
C VAL A 55 -7.92 -9.00 -2.82
N ALA A 56 -7.61 -10.16 -3.39
CA ALA A 56 -8.62 -11.11 -3.84
C ALA A 56 -9.49 -11.64 -2.69
N GLN A 57 -8.90 -11.89 -1.52
CA GLN A 57 -9.62 -12.35 -0.34
C GLN A 57 -10.60 -11.29 0.18
N LEU A 58 -10.19 -10.02 0.26
CA LEU A 58 -11.07 -8.92 0.67
C LEU A 58 -12.24 -8.71 -0.29
N ILE A 59 -12.00 -8.86 -1.61
CA ILE A 59 -13.06 -8.83 -2.63
C ILE A 59 -14.03 -9.99 -2.40
N LYS A 60 -13.52 -11.21 -2.20
CA LYS A 60 -14.34 -12.41 -1.94
C LYS A 60 -15.18 -12.28 -0.67
N GLU A 61 -14.67 -11.56 0.33
CA GLU A 61 -15.38 -11.23 1.57
C GLU A 61 -16.43 -10.11 1.39
N GLY A 62 -16.57 -9.55 0.19
CA GLY A 62 -17.55 -8.53 -0.15
C GLY A 62 -17.11 -7.10 0.19
N SER A 63 -15.81 -6.84 0.33
CA SER A 63 -15.31 -5.48 0.58
C SER A 63 -15.11 -4.71 -0.73
N MET A 64 -15.38 -3.40 -0.72
CA MET A 64 -14.85 -2.48 -1.74
C MET A 64 -13.37 -2.24 -1.44
N VAL A 65 -12.50 -2.70 -2.32
CA VAL A 65 -11.06 -2.66 -2.08
C VAL A 65 -10.43 -1.43 -2.74
N HIS A 66 -9.78 -0.61 -1.92
CA HIS A 66 -8.90 0.47 -2.35
C HIS A 66 -7.45 -0.06 -2.33
N PRO A 67 -6.90 -0.54 -3.46
CA PRO A 67 -5.50 -0.94 -3.52
C PRO A 67 -4.62 0.31 -3.34
N LEU A 68 -3.77 0.29 -2.31
CA LEU A 68 -2.88 1.38 -1.97
C LEU A 68 -1.42 0.91 -1.99
N TYR A 69 -0.65 1.46 -2.92
CA TYR A 69 0.79 1.26 -3.02
C TYR A 69 1.51 2.45 -2.39
N VAL A 70 2.45 2.18 -1.48
CA VAL A 70 3.30 3.23 -0.89
C VAL A 70 4.69 3.10 -1.49
N ALA A 71 5.06 4.03 -2.37
CA ALA A 71 6.36 4.07 -3.03
C ALA A 71 7.40 4.67 -2.08
N THR A 72 8.30 3.81 -1.58
CA THR A 72 9.37 4.16 -0.65
C THR A 72 10.71 4.43 -1.33
N GLY A 73 10.78 4.22 -2.64
CA GLY A 73 11.98 4.42 -3.45
C GLY A 73 12.90 3.20 -3.48
N MET A 74 12.42 2.00 -3.15
CA MET A 74 13.24 0.78 -3.26
C MET A 74 13.62 0.51 -4.72
N SER A 75 14.81 -0.04 -4.93
CA SER A 75 15.41 -0.23 -6.26
C SER A 75 14.57 -1.13 -7.18
N TRP A 76 13.79 -2.04 -6.63
CA TRP A 76 12.93 -2.96 -7.37
C TRP A 76 11.53 -2.41 -7.70
N GLU A 77 11.10 -1.30 -7.08
CA GLU A 77 9.75 -0.73 -7.26
C GLU A 77 9.38 -0.47 -8.73
N PRO A 78 10.29 -0.02 -9.63
CA PRO A 78 9.96 0.19 -11.04
C PRO A 78 9.49 -1.07 -11.76
N VAL A 79 10.07 -2.23 -11.44
CA VAL A 79 9.66 -3.53 -12.01
C VAL A 79 8.43 -4.04 -11.28
N GLU A 80 8.43 -3.98 -9.95
CA GLU A 80 7.30 -4.40 -9.11
C GLU A 80 5.98 -3.76 -9.53
N ARG A 81 5.97 -2.45 -9.80
CA ARG A 81 4.75 -1.72 -10.24
C ARG A 81 4.24 -2.18 -11.61
N GLN A 82 5.11 -2.64 -12.51
CA GLN A 82 4.68 -3.16 -13.82
C GLN A 82 3.94 -4.49 -13.66
N TYR A 83 4.46 -5.38 -12.81
CA TYR A 83 3.80 -6.65 -12.46
C TYR A 83 2.49 -6.40 -11.74
N LEU A 84 2.48 -5.50 -10.74
CA LEU A 84 1.28 -5.11 -10.02
C LEU A 84 0.19 -4.60 -10.96
N ALA A 85 0.52 -3.71 -11.90
CA ALA A 85 -0.45 -3.20 -12.87
C ALA A 85 -1.08 -4.32 -13.71
N ARG A 86 -0.27 -5.28 -14.18
CA ARG A 86 -0.74 -6.45 -14.92
C ARG A 86 -1.64 -7.34 -14.06
N TYR A 87 -1.25 -7.61 -12.82
CA TYR A 87 -2.04 -8.39 -11.87
C TYR A 87 -3.39 -7.75 -11.60
N LEU A 88 -3.43 -6.46 -11.25
CA LEU A 88 -4.68 -5.73 -10.97
C LEU A 88 -5.60 -5.68 -12.19
N THR A 89 -5.04 -5.55 -13.40
CA THR A 89 -5.80 -5.63 -14.65
C THR A 89 -6.43 -7.01 -14.83
N ALA A 90 -5.69 -8.09 -14.54
CA ALA A 90 -6.17 -9.46 -14.69
C ALA A 90 -7.26 -9.85 -13.68
N ILE A 91 -7.31 -9.21 -12.51
CA ILE A 91 -8.33 -9.45 -11.48
C ILE A 91 -9.38 -8.33 -11.38
N ALA A 92 -9.45 -7.45 -12.37
CA ALA A 92 -10.35 -6.30 -12.37
C ALA A 92 -11.82 -6.74 -12.22
N CYS A 93 -12.52 -6.08 -11.30
CA CYS A 93 -13.95 -6.28 -11.04
C CYS A 93 -14.52 -5.02 -10.37
N ASP A 94 -15.84 -4.91 -10.25
CA ASP A 94 -16.51 -3.73 -9.70
C ASP A 94 -16.11 -3.42 -8.24
N ALA A 95 -15.70 -4.44 -7.49
CA ALA A 95 -15.26 -4.29 -6.10
C ALA A 95 -13.80 -3.83 -5.97
N LEU A 96 -13.01 -3.83 -7.06
CA LEU A 96 -11.61 -3.40 -7.07
C LEU A 96 -11.49 -1.99 -7.64
N LEU A 97 -11.19 -1.02 -6.78
CA LEU A 97 -11.00 0.37 -7.20
C LEU A 97 -9.63 0.60 -7.86
N PRO A 98 -9.44 1.74 -8.56
CA PRO A 98 -8.15 2.08 -9.15
C PRO A 98 -7.01 2.11 -8.12
N LEU A 99 -5.82 1.72 -8.57
CA LEU A 99 -4.59 1.79 -7.77
C LEU A 99 -4.29 3.23 -7.35
N HIS A 100 -4.18 3.44 -6.04
CA HIS A 100 -3.67 4.68 -5.48
C HIS A 100 -2.19 4.52 -5.12
N VAL A 101 -1.35 5.46 -5.56
CA VAL A 101 0.08 5.48 -5.28
C VAL A 101 0.40 6.66 -4.37
N LEU A 102 0.99 6.41 -3.21
CA LEU A 102 1.48 7.43 -2.29
C LEU A 102 3.00 7.41 -2.23
N ASN A 103 3.65 8.53 -2.53
CA ASN A 103 5.09 8.65 -2.39
C ASN A 103 5.48 8.92 -0.93
N LEU A 104 6.47 8.17 -0.46
CA LEU A 104 7.12 8.30 0.84
C LEU A 104 8.59 7.85 0.72
N PRO A 105 9.41 8.55 -0.09
CA PRO A 105 10.81 8.18 -0.26
C PRO A 105 11.54 8.20 1.08
N VAL A 106 12.42 7.22 1.31
CA VAL A 106 13.18 7.06 2.57
C VAL A 106 14.69 7.20 2.40
N SER A 107 15.14 7.74 1.26
CA SER A 107 16.57 7.89 0.92
C SER A 107 17.33 8.77 1.90
N ASP A 108 16.65 9.72 2.53
CA ASP A 108 17.17 10.59 3.58
C ASP A 108 17.49 9.85 4.89
N ILE A 109 16.84 8.71 5.14
CA ILE A 109 17.02 7.92 6.36
C ILE A 109 17.87 6.67 6.10
N TYR A 110 17.65 5.98 4.98
CA TYR A 110 18.32 4.73 4.65
C TYR A 110 19.64 4.93 3.88
N GLY A 111 19.93 6.13 3.40
CA GLY A 111 21.17 6.44 2.70
C GLY A 111 21.42 5.51 1.51
N SER A 112 22.59 4.86 1.48
CA SER A 112 22.99 3.95 0.41
C SER A 112 22.68 2.47 0.68
N HIS A 113 21.70 2.17 1.54
CA HIS A 113 21.29 0.79 1.86
C HIS A 113 20.99 -0.01 0.57
N TRP A 114 21.29 -1.32 0.57
CA TRP A 114 21.11 -2.20 -0.60
C TRP A 114 19.69 -2.17 -1.17
N SER A 115 18.70 -1.88 -0.33
CA SER A 115 17.31 -1.80 -0.78
C SER A 115 17.01 -0.59 -1.64
N LEU A 116 17.82 0.47 -1.55
CA LEU A 116 17.71 1.67 -2.37
C LEU A 116 18.69 1.66 -3.54
N SER A 117 19.91 1.18 -3.32
CA SER A 117 20.94 1.12 -4.37
C SER A 117 20.76 -0.07 -5.32
N GLY A 118 20.17 -1.17 -4.85
CA GLY A 118 20.15 -2.47 -5.54
C GLY A 118 21.46 -3.26 -5.39
N GLU A 119 22.52 -2.63 -4.88
CA GLU A 119 23.85 -3.21 -4.74
C GLU A 119 23.98 -4.01 -3.45
N GLY A 120 24.49 -5.24 -3.53
CA GLY A 120 24.69 -6.09 -2.36
C GLY A 120 23.40 -6.63 -1.73
N ALA A 121 22.29 -6.70 -2.48
CA ALA A 121 21.05 -7.28 -1.97
C ALA A 121 21.24 -8.76 -1.55
N PRO A 122 20.61 -9.22 -0.44
CA PRO A 122 20.78 -10.57 0.08
C PRO A 122 20.55 -11.70 -0.94
N GLY A 123 21.51 -12.61 -1.02
CA GLY A 123 21.50 -13.75 -1.95
C GLY A 123 20.55 -14.87 -1.54
N TYR A 124 20.51 -15.94 -2.34
CA TYR A 124 19.54 -17.04 -2.26
C TYR A 124 19.46 -17.71 -0.87
N GLU A 125 20.62 -17.91 -0.25
CA GLU A 125 20.76 -18.59 1.05
C GLU A 125 20.84 -17.63 2.24
N ALA A 126 20.76 -16.31 1.99
CA ALA A 126 20.80 -15.34 3.07
C ALA A 126 19.60 -15.54 4.01
N PRO A 127 19.79 -15.46 5.34
CA PRO A 127 18.70 -15.60 6.30
C PRO A 127 17.69 -14.44 6.19
N ASP A 128 16.45 -14.69 6.58
CA ASP A 128 15.36 -13.70 6.45
C ASP A 128 15.60 -12.42 7.25
N GLN A 129 16.44 -12.47 8.30
CA GLN A 129 16.83 -11.29 9.05
C GLN A 129 17.64 -10.28 8.23
N ASP A 130 18.34 -10.72 7.17
CA ASP A 130 19.19 -9.86 6.34
C ASP A 130 18.36 -9.03 5.35
N VAL A 131 17.10 -9.41 5.12
CA VAL A 131 16.13 -8.64 4.31
C VAL A 131 15.25 -7.71 5.15
N TYR A 132 15.58 -7.52 6.44
CA TYR A 132 14.87 -6.60 7.32
C TYR A 132 15.04 -5.14 6.87
N LEU A 133 13.94 -4.39 6.89
CA LEU A 133 13.91 -2.94 6.62
C LEU A 133 13.37 -2.23 7.86
N PRO A 134 14.23 -1.63 8.70
CA PRO A 134 13.84 -1.05 9.98
C PRO A 134 12.71 -0.01 9.87
N GLY A 135 11.58 -0.29 10.53
CA GLY A 135 10.45 0.64 10.61
C GLY A 135 9.62 0.75 9.32
N ARG A 136 9.80 -0.16 8.36
CA ARG A 136 9.01 -0.15 7.11
C ARG A 136 7.51 -0.24 7.40
N ASN A 137 7.06 -1.17 8.24
CA ASN A 137 5.61 -1.31 8.49
C ASN A 137 5.03 -0.09 9.19
N LEU A 138 5.81 0.55 10.07
CA LEU A 138 5.43 1.81 10.70
C LEU A 138 5.13 2.91 9.66
N LEU A 139 6.04 3.08 8.70
CA LEU A 139 5.90 4.07 7.62
C LEU A 139 4.71 3.77 6.71
N LEU A 140 4.58 2.51 6.27
CA LEU A 140 3.48 2.07 5.40
C LEU A 140 2.11 2.33 6.02
N VAL A 141 1.93 1.87 7.27
CA VAL A 141 0.66 2.02 7.99
C VAL A 141 0.38 3.49 8.31
N GLY A 142 1.38 4.25 8.75
CA GLY A 142 1.21 5.67 9.07
C GLY A 142 0.70 6.47 7.87
N LYS A 143 1.31 6.25 6.69
CA LYS A 143 0.88 6.91 5.44
C LYS A 143 -0.52 6.47 5.01
N ALA A 144 -0.81 5.16 5.09
CA ALA A 144 -2.12 4.61 4.76
C ALA A 144 -3.22 5.12 5.69
N ALA A 145 -2.93 5.28 6.99
CA ALA A 145 -3.90 5.75 7.97
C ALA A 145 -4.33 7.20 7.74
N ILE A 146 -3.40 8.07 7.32
CA ILE A 146 -3.74 9.44 6.92
C ILE A 146 -4.66 9.42 5.69
N TYR A 147 -4.34 8.61 4.68
CA TYR A 147 -5.20 8.43 3.51
C TYR A 147 -6.59 7.92 3.91
N CYS A 148 -6.65 6.91 4.78
CA CYS A 148 -7.89 6.33 5.28
C CYS A 148 -8.75 7.36 6.01
N SER A 149 -8.17 8.15 6.92
CA SER A 149 -8.87 9.20 7.66
C SER A 149 -9.50 10.25 6.72
N LEU A 150 -8.72 10.75 5.75
CA LEU A 150 -9.21 11.75 4.80
C LEU A 150 -10.32 11.22 3.87
N ASN A 151 -10.32 9.92 3.59
CA ASN A 151 -11.32 9.27 2.73
C ASN A 151 -12.43 8.55 3.52
N LYS A 152 -12.45 8.66 4.86
CA LYS A 152 -13.43 8.02 5.75
C LYS A 152 -13.50 6.49 5.60
N ILE A 153 -12.35 5.87 5.36
CA ILE A 153 -12.18 4.42 5.35
C ILE A 153 -11.59 4.02 6.69
N GLU A 154 -12.18 3.05 7.37
CA GLU A 154 -11.73 2.68 8.72
C GLU A 154 -10.76 1.50 8.73
N ARG A 155 -10.72 0.71 7.65
CA ARG A 155 -9.99 -0.57 7.59
C ARG A 155 -8.74 -0.45 6.73
N ILE A 156 -7.60 -0.79 7.31
CA ILE A 156 -6.32 -1.00 6.62
C ILE A 156 -6.00 -2.49 6.71
N ALA A 157 -5.85 -3.16 5.59
CA ALA A 157 -5.49 -4.57 5.53
C ALA A 157 -4.06 -4.78 5.03
N MET A 158 -3.34 -5.70 5.66
CA MET A 158 -1.96 -6.06 5.32
C MET A 158 -1.78 -7.58 5.21
N GLY A 159 -1.05 -8.02 4.17
CA GLY A 159 -0.78 -9.42 3.89
C GLY A 159 0.39 -9.96 4.72
N LEU A 160 0.47 -9.62 6.01
CA LEU A 160 1.57 -10.02 6.87
C LEU A 160 1.35 -11.46 7.37
N LEU A 161 2.33 -12.32 7.14
CA LEU A 161 2.32 -13.72 7.58
C LEU A 161 2.70 -13.89 9.05
N GLY A 162 2.43 -15.08 9.59
CA GLY A 162 2.90 -15.47 10.92
C GLY A 162 4.42 -15.71 10.97
N GLY A 163 4.98 -15.66 12.19
CA GLY A 163 6.40 -15.96 12.42
C GLY A 163 7.38 -14.90 11.94
N ASN A 164 6.91 -13.71 11.55
CA ASN A 164 7.78 -12.60 11.19
C ASN A 164 8.59 -12.15 12.44
N PRO A 165 9.93 -12.19 12.40
CA PRO A 165 10.77 -11.97 13.58
C PRO A 165 10.95 -10.48 13.92
N PHE A 166 10.38 -9.56 13.14
CA PHE A 166 10.65 -8.13 13.26
C PHE A 166 9.78 -7.42 14.30
N PRO A 167 10.33 -6.42 15.01
CA PRO A 167 9.59 -5.71 16.07
C PRO A 167 8.34 -4.99 15.53
N ASP A 168 8.38 -4.50 14.29
CA ASP A 168 7.26 -3.83 13.60
C ASP A 168 6.28 -4.81 12.92
N ALA A 169 6.33 -6.10 13.29
CA ALA A 169 5.43 -7.14 12.81
C ALA A 169 4.56 -7.78 13.91
N THR A 170 4.76 -7.41 15.18
CA THR A 170 4.14 -8.05 16.35
C THR A 170 2.71 -7.61 16.62
N ASP A 171 1.93 -8.45 17.32
CA ASP A 171 0.56 -8.12 17.71
C ASP A 171 0.49 -6.89 18.64
N GLU A 172 1.44 -6.77 19.56
CA GLU A 172 1.55 -5.61 20.46
C GLU A 172 1.81 -4.32 19.68
N PHE A 173 2.76 -4.34 18.74
CA PHE A 173 3.06 -3.20 17.88
C PHE A 173 1.81 -2.70 17.15
N PHE A 174 1.09 -3.59 16.45
CA PHE A 174 -0.12 -3.19 15.72
C PHE A 174 -1.27 -2.76 16.64
N TYR A 175 -1.37 -3.33 17.84
CA TYR A 175 -2.37 -2.91 18.84
C TYR A 175 -2.11 -1.48 19.35
N VAL A 176 -0.85 -1.15 19.65
CA VAL A 176 -0.47 0.20 20.10
C VAL A 176 -0.58 1.18 18.93
N LEU A 177 -0.07 0.82 17.75
CA LEU A 177 -0.07 1.69 16.57
C LEU A 177 -1.48 2.09 16.15
N ARG A 178 -2.44 1.15 16.05
CA ARG A 178 -3.83 1.49 15.68
C ARG A 178 -4.47 2.46 16.69
N ARG A 179 -4.15 2.33 17.99
CA ARG A 179 -4.66 3.21 19.05
C ARG A 179 -4.10 4.61 18.89
N SER A 180 -2.78 4.73 18.72
CA SER A 180 -2.10 6.01 18.49
C SER A 180 -2.61 6.71 17.24
N LEU A 181 -2.77 5.98 16.13
CA LEU A 181 -3.31 6.52 14.88
C LEU A 181 -4.76 7.00 15.03
N SER A 182 -5.60 6.21 15.70
CA SER A 182 -7.01 6.60 15.90
C SER A 182 -7.15 7.87 16.72
N LEU A 183 -6.33 8.00 17.77
CA LEU A 183 -6.27 9.21 18.61
C LEU A 183 -5.73 10.41 17.84
N GLY A 184 -4.57 10.27 17.19
CA GLY A 184 -3.88 11.36 16.51
C GLY A 184 -4.63 11.89 15.28
N LEU A 185 -5.39 11.03 14.60
CA LEU A 185 -6.17 11.40 13.41
C LEU A 185 -7.63 11.73 13.73
N ASN A 186 -8.07 11.58 14.99
CA ASN A 186 -9.46 11.69 15.40
C ASN A 186 -10.41 10.88 14.47
N ALA A 187 -10.01 9.63 14.18
CA ALA A 187 -10.70 8.72 13.26
C ALA A 187 -10.65 7.30 13.81
N ARG A 188 -11.63 6.46 13.46
CA ARG A 188 -11.58 5.02 13.80
C ARG A 188 -10.70 4.31 12.79
N ILE A 189 -9.53 3.83 13.23
CA ILE A 189 -8.60 3.08 12.39
C ILE A 189 -8.46 1.65 12.93
N PHE A 190 -8.70 0.69 12.05
CA PHE A 190 -8.46 -0.74 12.26
C PHE A 190 -7.34 -1.21 11.34
N ILE A 191 -6.43 -2.01 11.89
CA ILE A 191 -5.36 -2.66 11.14
C ILE A 191 -5.63 -4.16 11.17
N GLU A 192 -5.92 -4.71 10.00
CA GLU A 192 -6.25 -6.10 9.77
C GLU A 192 -5.06 -6.84 9.19
N ARG A 193 -4.76 -8.00 9.77
CA ARG A 193 -3.69 -8.90 9.30
C ARG A 193 -4.27 -10.31 9.15
N PRO A 194 -5.07 -10.57 8.09
CA PRO A 194 -5.80 -11.84 7.95
C PRO A 194 -4.88 -13.07 7.94
N PHE A 195 -3.62 -12.90 7.51
CA PHE A 195 -2.66 -13.98 7.36
C PHE A 195 -1.68 -14.12 8.53
N LYS A 196 -1.88 -13.40 9.66
CA LYS A 196 -0.91 -13.35 10.77
C LYS A 196 -0.63 -14.70 11.47
N THR A 197 -1.46 -15.71 11.21
CA THR A 197 -1.32 -17.09 11.73
C THR A 197 -1.03 -18.10 10.62
N MET A 198 -0.90 -17.64 9.38
CA MET A 198 -0.66 -18.49 8.20
C MET A 198 0.81 -18.53 7.83
N HIS A 199 1.21 -19.66 7.25
CA HIS A 199 2.47 -19.83 6.54
C HIS A 199 2.31 -19.56 5.03
N LYS A 200 3.43 -19.46 4.32
CA LYS A 200 3.47 -19.02 2.92
C LYS A 200 2.68 -19.96 2.01
N GLU A 201 2.84 -21.26 2.19
CA GLU A 201 2.20 -22.31 1.42
C GLU A 201 0.67 -22.26 1.53
N ALA A 202 0.14 -21.90 2.71
CA ALA A 202 -1.29 -21.73 2.92
C ALA A 202 -1.83 -20.51 2.14
N VAL A 203 -1.09 -19.39 2.14
CA VAL A 203 -1.48 -18.19 1.37
C VAL A 203 -1.39 -18.44 -0.14
N ILE A 204 -0.36 -19.14 -0.61
CA ILE A 204 -0.26 -19.57 -2.02
C ILE A 204 -1.44 -20.48 -2.40
N ALA A 205 -1.81 -21.42 -1.53
CA ALA A 205 -2.96 -22.29 -1.76
C ALA A 205 -4.29 -21.52 -1.84
N LEU A 206 -4.50 -20.48 -1.02
CA LEU A 206 -5.65 -19.58 -1.13
C LEU A 206 -5.68 -18.86 -2.49
N GLY A 207 -4.50 -18.55 -3.04
CA GLY A 207 -4.32 -17.92 -4.34
C GLY A 207 -4.38 -18.84 -5.55
N ARG A 208 -4.72 -20.13 -5.41
CA ARG A 208 -4.64 -21.12 -6.51
C ARG A 208 -5.35 -20.71 -7.80
N ALA A 209 -6.47 -20.00 -7.71
CA ALA A 209 -7.25 -19.56 -8.86
C ALA A 209 -6.82 -18.18 -9.41
N LEU A 210 -5.82 -17.54 -8.79
CA LEU A 210 -5.32 -16.22 -9.15
C LEU A 210 -4.12 -16.34 -10.10
N PRO A 211 -3.87 -15.33 -10.96
CA PRO A 211 -2.72 -15.30 -11.85
C PRO A 211 -1.45 -14.95 -11.07
N LEU A 212 -0.97 -15.85 -10.21
CA LEU A 212 0.15 -15.61 -9.31
C LEU A 212 1.50 -15.44 -10.04
N GLU A 213 1.60 -15.84 -11.30
CA GLU A 213 2.72 -15.54 -12.19
C GLU A 213 2.86 -14.04 -12.50
N LEU A 214 1.79 -13.25 -12.33
CA LEU A 214 1.81 -11.80 -12.48
C LEU A 214 2.25 -11.08 -11.20
N THR A 215 2.52 -11.80 -10.10
CA THR A 215 3.01 -11.22 -8.85
C THR A 215 4.53 -11.13 -8.84
N PHE A 216 5.07 -10.19 -8.07
CA PHE A 216 6.49 -9.87 -8.05
C PHE A 216 7.09 -9.88 -6.65
N SER A 217 8.15 -10.66 -6.45
CA SER A 217 8.77 -10.86 -5.13
C SER A 217 10.26 -10.48 -5.11
N CYS A 218 10.88 -10.29 -6.27
CA CYS A 218 12.32 -10.15 -6.37
C CYS A 218 12.81 -8.79 -5.84
N ILE A 219 13.84 -8.81 -5.00
CA ILE A 219 14.50 -7.61 -4.45
C ILE A 219 15.72 -7.16 -5.26
N ARG A 220 16.01 -7.85 -6.37
CA ARG A 220 17.15 -7.58 -7.26
C ARG A 220 16.78 -8.00 -8.69
N PRO A 221 15.77 -7.38 -9.34
CA PRO A 221 15.38 -7.75 -10.70
C PRO A 221 16.54 -7.68 -11.68
N SER A 222 16.48 -8.52 -12.72
CA SER A 222 17.36 -8.42 -13.90
C SER A 222 16.49 -8.37 -15.13
N ASP A 223 16.68 -7.35 -15.98
CA ASP A 223 15.96 -7.19 -17.26
C ASP A 223 14.42 -7.31 -17.14
N GLY A 224 13.86 -6.77 -16.05
CA GLY A 224 12.43 -6.83 -15.77
C GLY A 224 11.90 -8.18 -15.32
N LEU A 225 12.77 -9.14 -15.00
CA LEU A 225 12.42 -10.47 -14.49
C LEU A 225 12.87 -10.65 -13.03
N HIS A 226 12.28 -11.63 -12.34
CA HIS A 226 12.82 -12.13 -11.07
C HIS A 226 14.21 -12.71 -11.33
N CYS A 227 15.21 -12.33 -10.55
CA CYS A 227 16.58 -12.81 -10.80
C CYS A 227 16.77 -14.32 -10.57
N GLY A 228 15.97 -14.93 -9.69
CA GLY A 228 16.09 -16.36 -9.35
C GLY A 228 17.12 -16.67 -8.26
N ASP A 229 17.88 -15.67 -7.80
CA ASP A 229 19.06 -15.87 -6.93
C ASP A 229 19.08 -14.98 -5.66
N CYS A 230 18.05 -14.18 -5.40
CA CYS A 230 17.94 -13.42 -4.14
C CYS A 230 17.09 -14.17 -3.10
N ASN A 231 17.24 -13.83 -1.81
CA ASN A 231 16.50 -14.45 -0.71
C ASN A 231 14.99 -14.51 -0.98
N LYS A 232 14.39 -13.43 -1.52
CA LYS A 232 12.95 -13.39 -1.83
C LYS A 232 12.52 -14.22 -3.04
N CYS A 233 13.41 -14.44 -4.02
CA CYS A 233 13.15 -15.43 -5.07
C CYS A 233 13.16 -16.85 -4.48
N ALA A 234 14.11 -17.12 -3.57
CA ALA A 234 14.21 -18.40 -2.87
C ALA A 234 12.97 -18.67 -1.99
N GLU A 235 12.51 -17.68 -1.22
CA GLU A 235 11.28 -17.76 -0.41
C GLU A 235 10.06 -18.08 -1.27
N ARG A 236 9.93 -17.39 -2.42
CA ARG A 236 8.85 -17.66 -3.38
C ARG A 236 8.88 -19.09 -3.89
N GLN A 237 10.02 -19.54 -4.42
CA GLN A 237 10.20 -20.88 -4.98
C GLN A 237 9.88 -21.97 -3.95
N ARG A 238 10.42 -21.84 -2.73
CA ARG A 238 10.11 -22.75 -1.62
C ARG A 238 8.62 -22.74 -1.29
N GLY A 239 8.01 -21.56 -1.17
CA GLY A 239 6.58 -21.43 -0.87
C GLY A 239 5.68 -22.14 -1.88
N PHE A 240 5.97 -22.03 -3.18
CA PHE A 240 5.21 -22.72 -4.23
C PHE A 240 5.39 -24.23 -4.15
N ARG A 241 6.65 -24.70 -3.99
CA ARG A 241 6.95 -26.12 -3.81
C ARG A 241 6.23 -26.70 -2.59
N ASP A 242 6.30 -26.02 -1.45
CA ASP A 242 5.71 -26.46 -0.18
C ASP A 242 4.17 -26.43 -0.25
N ALA A 243 3.58 -25.56 -1.10
CA ALA A 243 2.16 -25.57 -1.43
C ALA A 243 1.74 -26.68 -2.42
N GLY A 244 2.68 -27.46 -2.95
CA GLY A 244 2.43 -28.43 -4.02
C GLY A 244 1.96 -27.78 -5.32
N MET A 245 2.38 -26.54 -5.58
CA MET A 245 1.99 -25.75 -6.74
C MET A 245 3.19 -25.42 -7.61
N ILE A 246 3.00 -25.45 -8.93
CA ILE A 246 4.05 -25.05 -9.88
C ILE A 246 4.17 -23.52 -9.85
N ASP A 247 5.37 -23.00 -9.55
CA ASP A 247 5.67 -21.59 -9.78
C ASP A 247 5.86 -21.35 -11.27
N ARG A 248 4.97 -20.55 -11.86
CA ARG A 248 4.97 -20.21 -13.29
C ARG A 248 5.74 -18.92 -13.58
N THR A 249 6.43 -18.35 -12.60
CA THR A 249 7.28 -17.18 -12.81
C THR A 249 8.44 -17.48 -13.75
N THR A 250 8.64 -16.60 -14.73
CA THR A 250 9.86 -16.59 -15.55
C THR A 250 11.00 -15.93 -14.78
N TYR A 251 12.06 -16.68 -14.53
CA TYR A 251 13.26 -16.18 -13.86
C TYR A 251 14.38 -15.88 -14.86
N ALA A 252 15.21 -14.87 -14.57
CA ALA A 252 16.40 -14.57 -15.36
C ALA A 252 17.46 -15.68 -15.24
N GLN A 253 17.56 -16.30 -14.07
CA GLN A 253 18.42 -17.45 -13.83
C GLN A 253 17.56 -18.62 -13.35
N ALA A 254 17.64 -19.76 -14.04
CA ALA A 254 16.99 -20.98 -13.58
C ALA A 254 17.89 -21.64 -12.52
N ARG A 255 17.38 -21.75 -11.29
CA ARG A 255 17.88 -22.74 -10.32
C ARG A 255 16.88 -23.87 -10.28
N GLU A 256 17.30 -25.07 -10.66
CA GLU A 256 16.54 -26.28 -10.33
C GLU A 256 16.60 -26.46 -8.81
N LEU A 257 15.44 -26.47 -8.17
CA LEU A 257 15.35 -26.85 -6.76
C LEU A 257 15.68 -28.35 -6.70
N VAL A 258 16.86 -28.69 -6.17
CA VAL A 258 17.21 -30.08 -5.80
C VAL A 258 16.34 -30.52 -4.62
#